data_AF-A0A969BS88-F1
#
_entry.id   AF-A0A969BS88-F1
#
_cell.length_a   1.000
_cell.length_b   1.000
_cell.length_c   1.000
_cell.angle_alpha   90.00
_cell.angle_beta   90.00
_cell.angle_gamma   90.00
#
_symmetry.space_group_name_H-M   'P 1'
#
loop_
_entity.id
_entity.type
_entity.pdbx_description
1 polymer ?
#
loop_
_entity_poly.entity_id
_entity_poly.type
_entity_poly.pdbx_seq_one_letter_code
_entity_poly.pdbx_strand_id
1 'polypeptide(L)'
;MLRSWNLSTPNWIVPIYIYLTNELELPAYLLTIVYKKRWDIEKVFHQLKSKMEERKSWGSSETAKRHHAIFECLAHNLCLLMENEIKRLGLKDEVEEKKAKGREKHRKNREGTLLQKTSQFISQAIIRATQRTVRFIRWLQAALYDPGPIDKP
;
A
#
# COMPACT_ATOMS: atom_id res chain seq x y z
N MET A 1 -13.42 -9.69 10.00
CA MET A 1 -13.92 -10.27 8.74
C MET A 1 -14.55 -11.60 9.11
N LEU A 2 -15.86 -11.64 9.37
CA LEU A 2 -16.54 -12.93 9.52
C LEU A 2 -16.68 -13.51 8.12
N ARG A 3 -15.66 -14.26 7.68
CA ARG A 3 -15.85 -15.25 6.62
C ARG A 3 -16.64 -16.38 7.26
N SER A 4 -17.97 -16.39 7.12
CA SER A 4 -18.69 -17.63 7.35
C SER A 4 -18.30 -18.58 6.21
N TRP A 5 -17.55 -19.61 6.55
CA TRP A 5 -17.32 -20.73 5.64
C TRP A 5 -18.57 -21.61 5.71
N ASN A 6 -19.62 -21.23 4.98
CA ASN A 6 -20.63 -22.20 4.62
C ASN A 6 -20.06 -23.05 3.47
N LEU A 7 -19.53 -24.22 3.85
CA LEU A 7 -19.07 -25.27 2.96
C LEU A 7 -20.26 -25.89 2.21
N SER A 8 -20.87 -25.16 1.27
CA SER A 8 -21.88 -25.73 0.34
C SER A 8 -22.28 -24.85 -0.85
N THR A 9 -21.59 -23.74 -1.15
CA THR A 9 -21.97 -22.92 -2.32
C THR A 9 -21.29 -23.41 -3.60
N PRO A 10 -22.02 -23.80 -4.65
CA PRO A 10 -21.43 -24.21 -5.93
C PRO A 10 -20.61 -23.08 -6.59
N ASN A 11 -19.61 -23.47 -7.39
CA ASN A 11 -18.54 -22.64 -7.98
C ASN A 11 -18.99 -21.44 -8.85
N TRP A 12 -20.29 -21.25 -9.08
CA TRP A 12 -20.87 -20.14 -9.85
C TRP A 12 -21.53 -19.06 -8.97
N ILE A 13 -21.56 -19.23 -7.64
CA ILE A 13 -22.16 -18.24 -6.74
C ILE A 13 -21.17 -17.10 -6.52
N VAL A 14 -21.55 -15.91 -7.00
CA VAL A 14 -20.83 -14.68 -6.72
C VAL A 14 -20.75 -14.46 -5.21
N PRO A 15 -19.55 -14.17 -4.64
CA PRO A 15 -19.44 -13.94 -3.21
C PRO A 15 -20.26 -12.70 -2.82
N ILE A 16 -21.24 -12.89 -1.94
CA ILE A 16 -22.03 -11.81 -1.36
C ILE A 16 -21.18 -11.13 -0.29
N TYR A 17 -21.00 -9.81 -0.42
CA TYR A 17 -20.30 -9.00 0.57
C TYR A 17 -21.32 -8.21 1.38
N ILE A 18 -21.31 -8.39 2.70
CA ILE A 18 -22.17 -7.67 3.64
C ILE A 18 -21.29 -6.68 4.41
N TYR A 19 -21.70 -5.41 4.42
CA TYR A 19 -21.02 -4.33 5.12
C TYR A 19 -21.96 -3.76 6.20
N LEU A 20 -21.44 -3.58 7.41
CA LEU A 20 -22.19 -2.97 8.52
C LEU A 20 -21.62 -1.58 8.79
N THR A 21 -22.42 -0.55 8.60
CA THR A 21 -21.99 0.84 8.75
C THR A 21 -22.97 1.63 9.59
N ASN A 22 -22.46 2.59 10.35
CA ASN A 22 -23.27 3.61 11.03
C ASN A 22 -23.48 4.85 10.14
N GLU A 23 -22.77 4.93 9.02
CA GLU A 23 -22.90 5.99 8.03
C GLU A 23 -24.09 5.70 7.11
N LEU A 24 -25.11 6.55 7.18
CA LEU A 24 -26.41 6.37 6.52
C LEU A 24 -26.62 7.33 5.33
N GLU A 25 -25.78 8.36 5.18
CA GLU A 25 -25.91 9.37 4.14
C GLU A 25 -25.08 9.03 2.90
N LEU A 26 -23.94 8.34 3.09
CA LEU A 26 -23.09 7.98 1.96
C LEU A 26 -23.74 6.94 1.04
N PRO A 27 -23.70 7.17 -0.29
CA PRO A 27 -24.06 6.15 -1.27
C PRO A 27 -23.31 4.84 -1.06
N ALA A 28 -24.01 3.72 -1.27
CA ALA A 28 -23.48 2.37 -1.09
C ALA A 28 -22.13 2.14 -1.81
N TYR A 29 -21.94 2.69 -3.02
CA TYR A 29 -20.68 2.55 -3.75
C TYR A 29 -19.50 3.22 -3.04
N LEU A 30 -19.68 4.36 -2.37
CA LEU A 30 -18.62 5.02 -1.61
C LEU A 30 -18.24 4.20 -0.38
N LEU A 31 -19.23 3.63 0.31
CA LEU A 31 -18.99 2.72 1.43
C LEU A 31 -18.12 1.53 1.00
N THR A 32 -18.38 0.93 -0.16
CA THR A 32 -17.52 -0.17 -0.66
C THR A 32 -16.07 0.28 -0.92
N ILE A 33 -15.86 1.52 -1.34
CA ILE A 33 -14.52 2.09 -1.55
C ILE A 33 -13.82 2.32 -0.22
N VAL A 34 -14.51 2.86 0.79
CA VAL A 34 -13.97 3.02 2.15
C VAL A 34 -13.55 1.66 2.72
N TYR A 35 -14.40 0.64 2.57
CA TYR A 35 -14.06 -0.72 2.99
C TYR A 35 -12.89 -1.32 2.22
N LYS A 36 -12.76 -1.03 0.93
CA LYS A 36 -11.59 -1.43 0.13
C LYS A 36 -10.31 -0.78 0.67
N LYS A 37 -10.39 0.44 1.20
CA LYS A 37 -9.26 1.17 1.82
C LYS A 37 -8.86 0.61 3.19
N ARG A 38 -9.74 -0.12 3.89
CA ARG A 38 -9.32 -0.90 5.09
C ARG A 38 -8.16 -1.85 4.78
N TRP A 39 -8.19 -2.50 3.61
CA TRP A 39 -7.13 -3.44 3.19
C TRP A 39 -5.79 -2.75 2.93
N ASP A 40 -5.82 -1.46 2.63
CA ASP A 40 -4.61 -0.66 2.44
C ASP A 40 -3.80 -0.63 3.76
N ILE A 41 -4.44 -0.57 4.93
CA ILE A 41 -3.75 -0.66 6.24
C ILE A 41 -2.98 -1.99 6.38
N GLU A 42 -3.57 -3.12 6.00
CA GLU A 42 -2.87 -4.42 6.03
C GLU A 42 -1.65 -4.44 5.10
N LYS A 43 -1.72 -3.71 3.98
CA LYS A 43 -0.58 -3.57 3.07
C LYS A 43 0.55 -2.73 3.66
N VAL A 44 0.24 -1.75 4.51
CA VAL A 44 1.24 -1.01 5.29
C VAL A 44 1.91 -1.93 6.30
N PHE A 45 1.15 -2.72 7.07
CA PHE A 45 1.77 -3.68 8.00
C PHE A 45 2.67 -4.70 7.29
N HIS A 46 2.26 -5.16 6.10
CA HIS A 46 3.13 -6.01 5.27
C HIS A 46 4.39 -5.25 4.81
N GLN A 47 4.29 -3.96 4.48
CA GLN A 47 5.43 -3.14 4.10
C GLN A 47 6.46 -3.06 5.23
N LEU A 48 6.02 -2.77 6.46
CA LEU A 48 6.86 -2.69 7.64
C LEU A 48 7.62 -4.02 7.86
N LYS A 49 6.87 -5.13 7.94
CA LYS A 49 7.44 -6.46 8.21
C LYS A 49 8.35 -7.01 7.11
N SER A 50 7.99 -6.76 5.84
CA SER A 50 8.66 -7.42 4.70
C SER A 50 9.74 -6.56 4.05
N LYS A 51 9.56 -5.23 3.98
CA LYS A 51 10.46 -4.36 3.21
C LYS A 51 11.29 -3.44 4.09
N MET A 52 10.80 -3.10 5.28
CA MET A 52 11.60 -2.45 6.32
C MET A 52 12.20 -3.47 7.30
N GLU A 53 11.85 -4.75 7.15
CA GLU A 53 12.38 -5.88 7.94
C GLU A 53 12.07 -5.82 9.45
N GLU A 54 11.15 -4.94 9.85
CA GLU A 54 10.70 -4.78 11.24
C GLU A 54 9.71 -5.90 11.63
N ARG A 55 10.25 -7.07 11.99
CA ARG A 55 9.45 -8.26 12.36
C ARG A 55 9.28 -8.44 13.86
N LYS A 56 10.16 -7.84 14.66
CA LYS A 56 10.21 -7.97 16.11
C LYS A 56 10.25 -6.59 16.74
N SER A 57 9.69 -6.46 17.93
CA SER A 57 9.80 -5.22 18.68
C SER A 57 11.24 -4.99 19.15
N TRP A 58 11.66 -3.72 19.22
CA TRP A 58 12.98 -3.35 19.73
C TRP A 58 13.17 -3.62 21.22
N GLY A 59 12.09 -3.88 21.95
CA GLY A 59 12.11 -4.27 23.35
C GLY A 59 10.85 -5.03 23.77
N SER A 60 10.91 -5.64 24.95
CA SER A 60 9.81 -6.47 25.49
C SER A 60 8.75 -5.70 26.27
N SER A 61 9.10 -4.51 26.78
CA SER A 61 8.18 -3.67 27.57
C SER A 61 7.08 -3.07 26.69
N GLU A 62 5.93 -2.81 27.29
CA GLU A 62 4.79 -2.20 26.59
C GLU A 62 5.14 -0.83 26.02
N THR A 63 5.85 0.00 26.81
CA THR A 63 6.34 1.31 26.37
C THR A 63 7.26 1.21 25.15
N ALA A 64 8.18 0.23 25.14
CA ALA A 64 9.09 0.05 24.01
C ALA A 64 8.34 -0.36 22.73
N LYS A 65 7.35 -1.26 22.84
CA LYS A 65 6.49 -1.66 21.72
C LYS A 65 5.68 -0.49 21.17
N ARG A 66 5.11 0.34 22.06
CA ARG A 66 4.35 1.53 21.67
C ARG A 66 5.22 2.54 20.93
N HIS A 67 6.41 2.85 21.44
CA HIS A 67 7.34 3.76 20.77
C HIS A 67 7.83 3.21 19.43
N HIS A 68 8.17 1.92 19.37
CA HIS A 68 8.58 1.27 18.12
C HIS A 68 7.51 1.41 17.04
N ALA A 69 6.24 1.10 17.35
CA ALA A 69 5.14 1.26 16.40
C ALA A 69 4.97 2.73 15.93
N ILE A 70 5.12 3.71 16.83
CA ILE A 70 5.06 5.14 16.45
C ILE A 70 6.19 5.49 15.49
N PHE A 71 7.42 5.03 15.76
CA PHE A 71 8.57 5.29 14.89
C PHE A 71 8.42 4.63 13.52
N GLU A 72 7.90 3.40 13.44
CA GLU A 72 7.60 2.75 12.17
C GLU A 72 6.59 3.56 11.34
N CYS A 73 5.51 4.03 11.96
CA CYS A 73 4.52 4.88 11.31
C CYS A 73 5.13 6.20 10.83
N LEU A 74 5.96 6.83 11.66
CA LEU A 74 6.65 8.08 11.32
C LEU A 74 7.60 7.87 10.12
N ALA A 75 8.44 6.84 10.16
CA ALA A 75 9.35 6.51 9.07
C ALA A 75 8.61 6.24 7.76
N HIS A 76 7.48 5.53 7.82
CA HIS A 76 6.62 5.26 6.67
C HIS A 76 6.04 6.56 6.07
N ASN A 77 5.61 7.49 6.91
CA ASN A 77 5.09 8.79 6.49
C ASN A 77 6.18 9.70 5.92
N LEU A 78 7.38 9.70 6.49
CA LEU A 78 8.52 10.44 5.95
C LEU A 78 8.92 9.90 4.56
N CYS A 79 8.92 8.57 4.39
CA CYS A 79 9.11 7.96 3.06
C CYS A 79 8.07 8.43 2.03
N LEU A 80 6.81 8.62 2.43
CA LEU A 80 5.75 9.15 1.56
C LEU A 80 6.03 10.58 1.13
N LEU A 81 6.39 11.43 2.08
CA LEU A 81 6.69 12.84 1.82
C LEU A 81 7.91 12.96 0.90
N MET A 82 8.96 12.18 1.16
CA MET A 82 10.16 12.13 0.31
C MET A 82 9.85 11.67 -1.12
N GLU A 83 9.04 10.62 -1.30
CA GLU A 83 8.67 10.16 -2.64
C GLU A 83 7.84 11.21 -3.39
N ASN A 84 6.94 11.91 -2.67
CA ASN A 84 6.17 13.01 -3.26
C ASN A 84 7.07 14.19 -3.65
N GLU A 85 8.08 14.48 -2.85
CA GLU A 85 9.08 15.52 -3.14
C GLU A 85 9.90 15.19 -4.38
N ILE A 86 10.43 13.97 -4.45
CA ILE A 86 11.19 13.47 -5.61
C ILE A 86 10.34 13.59 -6.89
N LYS A 87 9.05 13.23 -6.81
CA LYS A 87 8.12 13.39 -7.94
C LYS A 87 7.90 14.85 -8.31
N ARG A 88 7.80 15.75 -7.33
CA ARG A 88 7.67 17.20 -7.55
C ARG A 88 8.88 17.78 -8.27
N LEU A 89 10.08 17.29 -7.95
CA LEU A 89 11.33 17.64 -8.63
C LEU A 89 11.46 17.03 -10.03
N GLY A 90 10.47 16.25 -10.49
CA GLY A 90 10.46 15.63 -11.81
C GLY A 90 11.28 14.34 -11.92
N LEU A 91 11.87 13.87 -10.81
CA LEU A 91 12.63 12.63 -10.76
C LEU A 91 11.68 11.41 -10.70
N LYS A 92 12.02 10.36 -11.44
CA LYS A 92 11.18 9.16 -11.60
C LYS A 92 12.01 7.89 -11.58
N ASP A 93 11.46 6.83 -10.98
CA ASP A 93 12.02 5.47 -11.09
C ASP A 93 11.57 4.84 -12.42
N GLU A 94 12.34 5.08 -13.48
CA GLU A 94 12.05 4.57 -14.83
C GLU A 94 11.88 3.06 -14.89
N VAL A 95 12.60 2.33 -14.04
CA VAL A 95 12.54 0.86 -14.02
C VAL A 95 11.23 0.39 -13.42
N GLU A 96 10.76 1.02 -12.35
CA GLU A 96 9.45 0.68 -11.79
C GLU A 96 8.31 1.12 -12.70
N GLU A 97 8.46 2.21 -13.46
CA GLU A 97 7.51 2.55 -14.53
C GLU A 97 7.45 1.48 -15.61
N LYS A 98 8.61 1.01 -16.10
CA LYS A 98 8.69 -0.07 -17.10
C LYS A 98 8.04 -1.36 -16.57
N LYS A 99 8.33 -1.74 -15.34
CA LYS A 99 7.68 -2.91 -14.70
C LYS A 99 6.18 -2.71 -14.49
N ALA A 100 5.74 -1.52 -14.12
CA ALA A 100 4.31 -1.21 -13.97
C ALA A 100 3.56 -1.36 -15.29
N LYS A 101 4.12 -0.84 -16.40
CA LYS A 101 3.60 -1.03 -17.75
C LYS A 101 3.55 -2.51 -18.15
N GLY A 102 4.58 -3.28 -17.78
CA GLY A 102 4.61 -4.73 -17.97
C GLY A 102 3.49 -5.46 -17.21
N ARG A 103 3.29 -5.13 -15.92
CA ARG A 103 2.21 -5.70 -15.10
C ARG A 103 0.82 -5.39 -15.66
N GLU A 104 0.63 -4.19 -16.21
CA GLU A 104 -0.66 -3.80 -16.79
C GLU A 104 -1.06 -4.67 -17.98
N LYS A 105 -0.11 -5.03 -18.85
CA LYS A 105 -0.36 -5.90 -20.02
C LYS A 105 -0.92 -7.27 -19.65
N HIS A 106 -0.65 -7.74 -18.44
CA HIS A 106 -1.10 -9.04 -17.94
C HIS A 106 -2.27 -8.93 -16.95
N ARG A 107 -2.81 -7.73 -16.73
CA ARG A 107 -3.87 -7.51 -15.75
C ARG A 107 -5.22 -7.98 -16.32
N LYS A 108 -5.64 -9.17 -15.90
CA LYS A 108 -6.91 -9.79 -16.28
C LYS A 108 -7.97 -9.62 -15.19
N ASN A 109 -9.24 -9.50 -15.58
CA ASN A 109 -10.38 -9.57 -14.67
C ASN A 109 -10.58 -11.02 -14.19
N ARG A 110 -11.57 -11.26 -13.31
CA ARG A 110 -11.90 -12.62 -12.84
C ARG A 110 -12.31 -13.57 -13.96
N GLU A 111 -12.82 -13.04 -15.07
CA GLU A 111 -13.25 -13.80 -16.26
C GLU A 111 -12.10 -14.02 -17.27
N GLY A 112 -10.87 -13.57 -16.97
CA GLY A 112 -9.70 -13.73 -17.83
C GLY A 112 -9.55 -12.69 -18.94
N THR A 113 -10.49 -11.76 -19.09
CA THR A 113 -10.45 -10.63 -20.03
C THR A 113 -9.48 -9.56 -19.54
N LEU A 114 -8.79 -8.87 -20.45
CA LEU A 114 -7.92 -7.75 -20.08
C LEU A 114 -8.74 -6.62 -19.42
N LEU A 115 -8.31 -6.19 -18.23
CA LEU A 115 -8.93 -5.06 -17.53
C LEU A 115 -8.63 -3.78 -18.29
N GLN A 116 -9.63 -3.24 -18.99
CA GLN A 116 -9.53 -1.89 -19.54
C GLN A 116 -9.48 -0.87 -18.41
N LYS A 117 -8.69 0.19 -18.60
CA LYS A 117 -8.52 1.27 -17.63
C LYS A 117 -9.86 2.00 -17.49
N THR A 118 -10.65 1.66 -16.48
CA THR A 118 -11.88 2.42 -16.19
C THR A 118 -11.49 3.86 -15.90
N SER A 119 -12.14 4.81 -16.58
CA SER A 119 -11.90 6.25 -16.45
C SER A 119 -12.34 6.82 -15.10
N GLN A 120 -12.84 5.98 -14.19
CA GLN A 120 -13.31 6.38 -12.88
C GLN A 120 -12.17 7.01 -12.09
N PHE A 121 -12.18 8.34 -12.06
CA PHE A 121 -11.28 9.21 -11.33
C PHE A 121 -11.05 8.72 -9.90
N ILE A 122 -12.09 8.25 -9.20
CA ILE A 122 -11.98 7.74 -7.83
C ILE A 122 -11.03 6.52 -7.73
N SER A 123 -11.04 5.63 -8.72
CA SER A 123 -10.14 4.48 -8.75
C SER A 123 -8.69 4.86 -9.09
N GLN A 124 -8.48 5.97 -9.80
CA GLN A 124 -7.15 6.45 -10.23
C GLN A 124 -6.53 7.44 -9.23
N ALA A 125 -7.34 8.34 -8.67
CA ALA A 125 -6.94 9.36 -7.69
C ALA A 125 -6.56 8.74 -6.36
N ILE A 126 -7.21 7.64 -5.95
CA ILE A 126 -6.83 6.93 -4.73
C ILE A 126 -5.75 5.88 -5.03
N ILE A 127 -4.61 6.38 -5.52
CA ILE A 127 -3.35 5.64 -5.65
C ILE A 127 -3.10 4.91 -4.33
N ARG A 128 -2.73 3.62 -4.39
CA ARG A 128 -2.40 2.84 -3.19
C ARG A 128 -1.13 3.40 -2.57
N ALA A 129 -1.28 4.35 -1.65
CA ALA A 129 -0.23 5.00 -0.89
C ALA A 129 0.44 4.06 0.14
N THR A 130 0.37 2.75 -0.05
CA THR A 130 0.64 1.78 1.02
C THR A 130 1.89 0.95 0.82
N GLN A 131 2.39 0.81 -0.41
CA GLN A 131 3.57 0.00 -0.66
C GLN A 131 4.61 0.74 -1.49
N ARG A 132 5.80 0.92 -0.91
CA ARG A 132 7.00 1.38 -1.61
C ARG A 132 7.82 0.20 -2.10
N THR A 133 8.64 0.40 -3.12
CA THR A 133 9.51 -0.67 -3.62
C THR A 133 10.65 -0.91 -2.63
N VAL A 134 11.14 -2.16 -2.55
CA VAL A 134 12.32 -2.48 -1.73
C VAL A 134 13.52 -1.66 -2.21
N ARG A 135 13.60 -1.40 -3.52
CA ARG A 135 14.62 -0.54 -4.12
C ARG A 135 14.60 0.86 -3.54
N PHE A 136 13.44 1.51 -3.47
CA PHE A 136 13.34 2.85 -2.89
C PHE A 136 13.83 2.87 -1.44
N ILE A 137 13.43 1.88 -0.62
CA ILE A 137 13.87 1.78 0.76
C ILE A 137 15.39 1.59 0.86
N ARG A 138 15.97 0.68 0.05
CA ARG A 138 17.42 0.45 0.04
C ARG A 138 18.21 1.67 -0.43
N TRP A 139 17.71 2.37 -1.45
CA TRP A 139 18.32 3.60 -1.93
C TRP A 139 18.30 4.69 -0.85
N LEU A 140 17.16 4.86 -0.16
CA LEU A 140 17.06 5.81 0.94
C LEU A 140 18.00 5.45 2.10
N GLN A 141 18.08 4.17 2.47
CA GLN A 141 19.03 3.70 3.48
C GLN A 141 20.47 3.99 3.07
N ALA A 142 20.86 3.64 1.84
CA ALA A 142 22.20 3.92 1.33
C ALA A 142 22.52 5.42 1.40
N ALA A 143 21.61 6.29 0.94
CA ALA A 143 21.80 7.73 0.97
C ALA A 143 21.89 8.33 2.40
N LEU A 144 21.27 7.69 3.40
CA LEU A 144 21.33 8.14 4.79
C LEU A 144 22.65 7.77 5.48
N TYR A 145 23.24 6.62 5.14
CA TYR A 145 24.45 6.10 5.78
C TYR A 145 25.73 6.35 4.97
N ASP A 146 25.61 6.58 3.67
CA ASP A 146 26.68 7.01 2.78
C ASP A 146 26.27 8.35 2.17
N PRO A 147 26.74 9.48 2.73
CA PRO A 147 26.38 10.80 2.23
C PRO A 147 26.91 11.09 0.82
N GLY A 148 27.65 10.16 0.20
CA GLY A 148 28.51 10.47 -0.93
C GLY A 148 29.57 11.51 -0.54
N PRO A 149 30.39 11.97 -1.49
CA PRO A 149 31.16 13.18 -1.26
C PRO A 149 30.16 14.34 -1.17
N ILE A 150 29.71 14.65 0.05
CA ILE A 150 29.27 16.01 0.36
C ILE A 150 30.52 16.84 0.05
N ASP A 151 30.44 17.70 -0.98
CA ASP A 151 31.49 18.67 -1.26
C ASP A 151 31.90 19.29 0.08
N LYS A 152 33.12 18.97 0.51
CA LYS A 152 33.70 19.62 1.68
C LYS A 152 33.78 21.11 1.35
N PRO A 153 33.44 21.99 2.31
CA PRO A 153 33.46 23.44 2.10
C PRO A 153 34.83 23.92 1.61
#